data_AF-A0A7D9HSZ8-F1
#
_entry.id   AF-A0A7D9HSZ8-F1
#
_cell.length_a   1.000
_cell.length_b   1.000
_cell.length_c   1.000
_cell.angle_alpha   90.00
_cell.angle_beta   90.00
_cell.angle_gamma   90.00
#
_symmetry.space_group_name_H-M   'P 1'
#
loop_
_entity.id
_entity.type
_entity.pdbx_description
1 polymer ?
#
loop_
_entity_poly.entity_id
_entity_poly.type
_entity_poly.pdbx_seq_one_letter_code
_entity_poly.pdbx_strand_id
1 'polypeptide(L)'
;MAGLLGRWRSSIQHTSRSFYVLRPYVGRIKNRVYQLNLSNRKYVGLLFSRQVTLSAGLASALVGSVVWCYSSGHGQSEKLCYLAKENRSKALETLLSENGCDVNQIHSLGWTALHVAAMNDSVRAMKLLLQAGADPNVRDEYSTPFKTAGKRKMRVMDVIMIREDEFSHRLNKNANFCGFTPLHYASLIDSYEGVKLLLDGGADATMKDDSGHTADEYTENETIKKLIKANKEEFIERKRKREAEERKKYPLERRIKEAIIGQEGAITIVSSAIRRRENGWYDEDHPLVFLFLGSSGIGKTELAKQVAKYLHKDNKEVGGALHHVTR
;
A
#
# COMPACT_ATOMS: atom_id res chain seq x y z
N MET A 1 47.62 -42.34 23.02
CA MET A 1 47.79 -42.65 24.45
C MET A 1 47.28 -41.43 25.21
N ALA A 2 45.96 -41.30 25.40
CA ALA A 2 45.26 -41.91 26.54
C ALA A 2 45.88 -41.39 27.85
N GLY A 3 45.27 -40.40 28.49
CA GLY A 3 44.27 -40.68 29.53
C GLY A 3 44.78 -40.06 30.85
N LEU A 4 44.03 -39.72 31.88
CA LEU A 4 42.66 -39.96 32.33
C LEU A 4 42.41 -38.88 33.41
N LEU A 5 41.23 -38.24 33.42
CA LEU A 5 40.17 -38.39 34.45
C LEU A 5 40.59 -38.02 35.90
N GLY A 6 39.78 -37.33 36.70
CA GLY A 6 38.33 -37.15 36.66
C GLY A 6 37.90 -35.92 37.49
N ARG A 7 36.72 -35.32 37.27
CA ARG A 7 35.35 -35.85 37.23
C ARG A 7 34.71 -35.81 38.62
N TRP A 8 33.90 -34.77 38.85
CA TRP A 8 32.70 -34.74 39.71
C TRP A 8 31.85 -33.55 39.22
N ARG A 9 30.53 -33.57 39.06
CA ARG A 9 29.54 -34.62 38.81
C ARG A 9 28.28 -33.88 38.30
N SER A 10 27.51 -34.57 37.49
CA SER A 10 26.23 -34.19 36.87
C SER A 10 25.19 -33.65 37.85
N SER A 11 24.45 -32.62 37.43
CA SER A 11 22.98 -32.57 37.51
C SER A 11 22.50 -31.33 36.76
N ILE A 12 21.52 -31.49 35.86
CA ILE A 12 20.42 -30.58 35.52
C ILE A 12 19.85 -31.12 34.20
N GLN A 13 18.90 -32.03 34.36
CA GLN A 13 17.85 -32.23 33.38
C GLN A 13 16.77 -31.15 33.61
N HIS A 14 16.10 -30.80 32.52
CA HIS A 14 14.85 -30.05 32.43
C HIS A 14 14.84 -28.58 32.90
N THR A 15 14.84 -27.69 31.91
CA THR A 15 13.67 -26.82 31.67
C THR A 15 13.76 -26.24 30.26
N SER A 16 12.92 -26.80 29.38
CA SER A 16 12.64 -26.26 28.07
C SER A 16 12.03 -24.87 28.20
N ARG A 17 12.65 -23.86 27.58
CA ARG A 17 11.94 -22.68 27.09
C ARG A 17 12.29 -22.51 25.61
N SER A 18 11.36 -22.99 24.79
CA SER A 18 11.36 -22.90 23.33
C SER A 18 11.62 -21.47 22.86
N PHE A 19 12.79 -21.24 22.28
CA PHE A 19 12.98 -20.18 21.29
C PHE A 19 12.43 -20.69 19.96
N TYR A 20 11.14 -20.46 19.73
CA TYR A 20 10.59 -20.58 18.38
C TYR A 20 11.12 -19.40 17.55
N VAL A 21 12.11 -19.68 16.70
CA VAL A 21 12.45 -18.84 15.56
C VAL A 21 11.23 -18.85 14.63
N LEU A 22 10.39 -17.82 14.75
CA LEU A 22 9.27 -17.56 13.85
C LEU A 22 9.82 -17.13 12.48
N ARG A 23 10.11 -18.12 11.63
CA ARG A 23 10.13 -17.90 10.17
C ARG A 23 8.71 -17.49 9.75
N PRO A 24 8.47 -16.29 9.21
CA PRO A 24 7.12 -15.90 8.84
C PRO A 24 6.68 -16.63 7.56
N TYR A 25 5.61 -17.40 7.68
CA TYR A 25 4.38 -17.49 6.88
C TYR A 25 4.32 -17.16 5.36
N VAL A 26 5.40 -16.87 4.65
CA VAL A 26 5.38 -16.55 3.21
C VAL A 26 5.18 -17.82 2.36
N GLY A 27 5.74 -18.96 2.79
CA GLY A 27 5.59 -20.24 2.06
C GLY A 27 4.19 -20.86 2.11
N ARG A 28 3.34 -20.48 3.08
CA ARG A 28 2.00 -21.07 3.26
C ARG A 28 0.94 -20.46 2.34
N ILE A 29 1.15 -19.22 1.89
CA ILE A 29 0.27 -18.56 0.91
C ILE A 29 0.41 -19.25 -0.45
N LYS A 30 1.63 -19.62 -0.84
CA LYS A 30 1.93 -20.25 -2.14
C LYS A 30 1.47 -21.71 -2.26
N ASN A 31 1.58 -22.51 -1.20
CA ASN A 31 1.13 -23.92 -1.24
C ASN A 31 -0.39 -24.10 -1.43
N ARG A 32 -1.20 -23.04 -1.35
CA ARG A 32 -2.63 -23.09 -1.71
C ARG A 32 -2.94 -22.57 -3.11
N VAL A 33 -2.06 -21.76 -3.70
CA VAL A 33 -2.27 -21.17 -5.04
C VAL A 33 -2.01 -22.19 -6.15
N TYR A 34 -1.22 -23.24 -5.89
CA TYR A 34 -0.80 -24.24 -6.90
C TYR A 34 -1.57 -25.57 -6.91
N GLN A 35 -2.65 -25.75 -6.11
CA GLN A 35 -3.36 -27.04 -6.03
C GLN A 35 -4.70 -27.17 -6.79
N LEU A 36 -5.06 -26.25 -7.68
CA LEU A 36 -6.27 -26.42 -8.48
C LEU A 36 -5.99 -26.21 -9.97
N ASN A 37 -5.39 -27.23 -10.58
CA ASN A 37 -5.38 -27.39 -12.02
C ASN A 37 -6.15 -28.66 -12.41
N LEU A 38 -7.14 -28.45 -13.28
CA LEU A 38 -7.80 -29.43 -14.17
C LEU A 38 -8.47 -30.65 -13.52
N SER A 39 -9.68 -30.46 -12.99
CA SER A 39 -10.81 -31.39 -13.17
C SER A 39 -12.05 -30.85 -12.46
N ASN A 40 -12.78 -29.94 -13.11
CA ASN A 40 -14.24 -29.78 -12.95
C ASN A 40 -14.79 -28.71 -13.91
N ARG A 41 -14.48 -28.85 -15.21
CA ARG A 41 -15.35 -28.37 -16.27
C ARG A 41 -16.48 -29.39 -16.41
N LYS A 42 -17.54 -29.32 -15.60
CA LYS A 42 -18.80 -30.07 -15.84
C LYS A 42 -19.97 -29.77 -14.89
N TYR A 43 -20.14 -28.56 -14.34
CA TYR A 43 -21.37 -28.23 -13.59
C TYR A 43 -21.80 -26.78 -13.75
N VAL A 44 -22.06 -26.34 -14.97
CA VAL A 44 -22.96 -25.19 -15.24
C VAL A 44 -23.68 -25.49 -16.54
N GLY A 45 -24.74 -26.28 -16.48
CA GLY A 45 -25.47 -26.71 -17.67
C GLY A 45 -26.49 -27.79 -17.38
N LEU A 46 -27.42 -27.54 -16.46
CA LEU A 46 -28.62 -28.37 -16.30
C LEU A 46 -29.56 -27.70 -15.29
N LEU A 47 -30.28 -26.65 -15.70
CA LEU A 47 -31.51 -26.23 -15.03
C LEU A 47 -32.43 -25.41 -15.95
N PHE A 48 -32.57 -25.78 -17.22
CA PHE A 48 -33.68 -25.29 -18.05
C PHE A 48 -34.15 -26.36 -19.03
N SER A 49 -35.02 -27.25 -18.55
CA SER A 49 -35.95 -27.99 -19.41
C SER A 49 -37.23 -28.29 -18.64
N ARG A 50 -38.10 -27.29 -18.54
CA ARG A 50 -39.54 -27.53 -18.43
C ARG A 50 -40.28 -26.36 -19.04
N GLN A 51 -40.74 -26.59 -20.27
CA GLN A 51 -41.73 -25.77 -20.95
C GLN A 51 -42.97 -25.67 -20.05
N VAL A 52 -43.35 -24.44 -19.72
CA VAL A 52 -44.75 -24.09 -19.46
C VAL A 52 -45.11 -23.06 -20.51
N THR A 53 -45.80 -23.52 -21.55
CA THR A 53 -46.46 -22.69 -22.54
C THR A 53 -47.67 -22.02 -21.89
N LEU A 54 -47.55 -20.76 -21.48
CA LEU A 54 -48.69 -19.92 -21.11
C LEU A 54 -48.47 -18.48 -21.60
N SER A 55 -49.24 -18.13 -22.64
CA SER A 55 -49.60 -16.79 -23.15
C SER A 55 -48.53 -15.69 -23.18
N ALA A 56 -48.03 -15.44 -24.39
CA ALA A 56 -47.29 -14.24 -24.77
C ALA A 56 -48.16 -12.98 -24.58
N GLY A 57 -47.83 -12.15 -23.60
CA GLY A 57 -48.51 -10.86 -23.42
C GLY A 57 -48.09 -10.05 -22.20
N LEU A 58 -47.63 -10.69 -21.12
CA LEU A 58 -47.30 -9.99 -19.86
C LEU A 58 -45.91 -10.30 -19.28
N ALA A 59 -45.19 -11.29 -19.83
CA ALA A 59 -43.90 -11.72 -19.29
C ALA A 59 -42.71 -10.78 -19.62
N SER A 60 -42.81 -9.96 -20.67
CA SER A 60 -41.72 -9.04 -21.06
C SER A 60 -41.53 -7.87 -20.10
N ALA A 61 -42.59 -7.42 -19.42
CA ALA A 61 -42.53 -6.31 -18.47
C ALA A 61 -41.93 -6.73 -17.12
N LEU A 62 -42.22 -7.95 -16.64
CA LEU A 62 -41.68 -8.44 -15.37
C LEU A 62 -40.21 -8.87 -15.49
N VAL A 63 -39.80 -9.47 -16.62
CA VAL A 63 -38.37 -9.74 -16.86
C VAL A 63 -37.61 -8.42 -17.02
N GLY A 64 -38.18 -7.44 -17.73
CA GLY A 64 -37.60 -6.10 -17.84
C GLY A 64 -37.49 -5.36 -16.51
N SER A 65 -38.51 -5.44 -15.64
CA SER A 65 -38.51 -4.79 -14.34
C SER A 65 -37.66 -5.51 -13.29
N VAL A 66 -37.52 -6.84 -13.35
CA VAL A 66 -36.63 -7.60 -12.46
C VAL A 66 -35.16 -7.42 -12.89
N VAL A 67 -34.88 -7.34 -14.20
CA VAL A 67 -33.54 -6.99 -14.71
C VAL A 67 -33.19 -5.53 -14.41
N TRP A 68 -34.15 -4.61 -14.45
CA TRP A 68 -33.95 -3.21 -14.06
C TRP A 68 -33.81 -3.04 -12.54
N CYS A 69 -34.54 -3.81 -11.72
CA CYS A 69 -34.38 -3.80 -10.26
C CYS A 69 -33.11 -4.50 -9.77
N TYR A 70 -32.60 -5.53 -10.48
CA TYR A 70 -31.28 -6.12 -10.16
C TYR A 70 -30.11 -5.23 -10.58
N SER A 71 -30.32 -4.31 -11.52
CA SER A 71 -29.28 -3.37 -12.00
C SER A 71 -29.20 -2.06 -11.20
N SER A 72 -30.11 -1.83 -10.25
CA SER A 72 -30.30 -0.51 -9.61
C SER A 72 -29.68 -0.38 -8.21
N GLY A 73 -28.76 -1.28 -7.82
CA GLY A 73 -28.15 -1.26 -6.49
C GLY A 73 -26.63 -1.12 -6.46
N HIS A 74 -25.94 -1.24 -7.60
CA HIS A 74 -24.48 -1.23 -7.59
C HIS A 74 -23.94 0.19 -7.72
N GLY A 75 -23.15 0.63 -6.73
CA GLY A 75 -22.48 1.93 -6.78
C GLY A 75 -21.58 2.05 -8.01
N GLN A 76 -21.29 3.28 -8.45
CA GLN A 76 -20.40 3.52 -9.61
C GLN A 76 -19.06 2.79 -9.47
N SER A 77 -18.51 2.69 -8.25
CA SER A 77 -17.30 1.93 -7.92
C SER A 77 -17.41 0.44 -8.17
N GLU A 78 -18.57 -0.16 -7.90
CA GLU A 78 -18.82 -1.60 -8.09
C GLU A 78 -18.88 -1.93 -9.58
N LYS A 79 -19.57 -1.09 -10.36
CA LYS A 79 -19.59 -1.20 -11.83
C LYS A 79 -18.18 -1.04 -12.42
N LEU A 80 -17.41 -0.06 -11.93
CA LEU A 80 -16.03 0.18 -12.37
C LEU A 80 -15.13 -1.02 -12.05
N CYS A 81 -15.21 -1.58 -10.84
CA CYS A 81 -14.47 -2.78 -10.43
C CYS A 81 -14.85 -3.99 -11.28
N TYR A 82 -16.14 -4.20 -11.55
CA TYR A 82 -16.63 -5.30 -12.37
C TYR A 82 -16.08 -5.23 -13.81
N LEU A 83 -16.11 -4.05 -14.44
CA LEU A 83 -15.55 -3.88 -15.78
C LEU A 83 -14.02 -4.06 -15.82
N ALA A 84 -13.33 -3.63 -14.77
CA ALA A 84 -11.90 -3.82 -14.61
C ALA A 84 -11.54 -5.31 -14.46
N LYS A 85 -12.33 -6.08 -13.70
CA LYS A 85 -12.17 -7.53 -13.55
C LYS A 85 -12.35 -8.30 -14.86
N GLU A 86 -13.38 -7.97 -15.63
CA GLU A 86 -13.72 -8.64 -16.90
C GLU A 86 -12.87 -8.15 -18.08
N ASN A 87 -11.97 -7.18 -17.87
CA ASN A 87 -11.11 -6.57 -18.89
C ASN A 87 -11.89 -6.01 -20.10
N ARG A 88 -13.09 -5.47 -19.87
CA ARG A 88 -13.96 -4.91 -20.93
C ARG A 88 -13.57 -3.49 -21.30
N SER A 89 -12.47 -3.35 -22.05
CA SER A 89 -11.86 -2.05 -22.38
C SER A 89 -12.84 -1.00 -22.93
N LYS A 90 -13.68 -1.35 -23.91
CA LYS A 90 -14.65 -0.41 -24.53
C LYS A 90 -15.68 0.11 -23.53
N ALA A 91 -16.25 -0.79 -22.72
CA ALA A 91 -17.24 -0.40 -21.71
C ALA A 91 -16.58 0.44 -20.60
N LEU A 92 -15.33 0.14 -20.28
CA LEU A 92 -14.54 0.87 -19.29
C LEU A 92 -14.24 2.29 -19.81
N GLU A 93 -13.82 2.44 -21.06
CA GLU A 93 -13.65 3.76 -21.73
C GLU A 93 -14.93 4.59 -21.73
N THR A 94 -16.09 3.96 -22.02
CA THR A 94 -17.37 4.68 -21.98
C THR A 94 -17.70 5.16 -20.58
N LEU A 95 -17.47 4.36 -19.54
CA LEU A 95 -17.73 4.82 -18.16
C LEU A 95 -16.75 5.89 -17.70
N LEU A 96 -15.47 5.78 -18.07
CA LEU A 96 -14.46 6.79 -17.70
C LEU A 96 -14.70 8.14 -18.39
N SER A 97 -15.36 8.13 -19.55
CA SER A 97 -15.74 9.35 -20.28
C SER A 97 -17.08 9.94 -19.83
N GLU A 98 -17.86 9.24 -19.00
CA GLU A 98 -19.06 9.79 -18.39
C GLU A 98 -18.69 10.87 -17.35
N ASN A 99 -19.34 12.03 -17.45
CA ASN A 99 -19.12 13.15 -16.52
C ASN A 99 -19.42 12.72 -15.08
N GLY A 100 -18.43 12.87 -14.19
CA GLY A 100 -18.55 12.54 -12.76
C GLY A 100 -17.99 11.17 -12.37
N CYS A 101 -17.33 10.44 -13.27
CA CYS A 101 -16.61 9.22 -12.90
C CYS A 101 -15.32 9.52 -12.14
N ASP A 102 -15.31 9.22 -10.85
CA ASP A 102 -14.08 9.19 -10.05
C ASP A 102 -13.39 7.83 -10.20
N VAL A 103 -12.23 7.84 -10.86
CA VAL A 103 -11.42 6.65 -11.13
C VAL A 103 -10.84 6.05 -9.84
N ASN A 104 -10.63 6.88 -8.83
CA ASN A 104 -10.04 6.50 -7.54
C ASN A 104 -11.08 6.14 -6.49
N GLN A 105 -12.35 6.00 -6.89
CA GLN A 105 -13.42 5.64 -5.98
C GLN A 105 -13.14 4.30 -5.30
N ILE A 106 -13.18 4.32 -3.96
CA ILE A 106 -12.90 3.16 -3.13
C ILE A 106 -14.19 2.34 -3.00
N HIS A 107 -14.07 1.04 -3.23
CA HIS A 107 -15.11 0.05 -3.05
C HIS A 107 -15.56 -0.03 -1.59
N SER A 108 -16.79 -0.50 -1.34
CA SER A 108 -17.38 -0.65 0.00
C SER A 108 -16.49 -1.45 0.97
N LEU A 109 -15.67 -2.36 0.44
CA LEU A 109 -14.75 -3.19 1.21
C LEU A 109 -13.30 -2.67 1.26
N GLY A 110 -12.96 -1.57 0.57
CA GLY A 110 -11.69 -0.86 0.76
C GLY A 110 -10.66 -0.92 -0.37
N TRP A 111 -11.00 -1.46 -1.54
CA TRP A 111 -10.10 -1.53 -2.71
C TRP A 111 -10.52 -0.58 -3.83
N THR A 112 -9.69 -0.42 -4.85
CA THR A 112 -10.03 0.37 -6.06
C THR A 112 -10.06 -0.50 -7.31
N ALA A 113 -10.61 0.02 -8.41
CA ALA A 113 -10.64 -0.68 -9.69
C ALA A 113 -9.25 -1.06 -10.20
N LEU A 114 -8.23 -0.25 -9.91
CA LEU A 114 -6.84 -0.56 -10.29
C LEU A 114 -6.27 -1.77 -9.52
N HIS A 115 -6.66 -1.95 -8.25
CA HIS A 115 -6.30 -3.16 -7.49
C HIS A 115 -6.92 -4.42 -8.13
N VAL A 116 -8.20 -4.34 -8.53
CA VAL A 116 -8.91 -5.44 -9.19
C VAL A 116 -8.26 -5.77 -10.53
N ALA A 117 -7.95 -4.75 -11.33
CA ALA A 117 -7.30 -4.93 -12.63
C ALA A 117 -5.92 -5.58 -12.49
N ALA A 118 -5.12 -5.13 -11.51
CA ALA A 118 -3.82 -5.72 -11.19
C ALA A 118 -3.95 -7.18 -10.71
N MET A 119 -4.96 -7.48 -9.87
CA MET A 119 -5.19 -8.83 -9.35
C MET A 119 -5.70 -9.83 -10.42
N ASN A 120 -6.32 -9.34 -11.49
CA ASN A 120 -6.83 -10.19 -12.56
C ASN A 120 -5.99 -10.11 -13.85
N ASP A 121 -4.77 -9.54 -13.76
CA ASP A 121 -3.86 -9.35 -14.89
C ASP A 121 -4.52 -8.69 -16.11
N SER A 122 -5.44 -7.76 -15.84
CA SER A 122 -6.22 -7.07 -16.86
C SER A 122 -5.43 -5.87 -17.39
N VAL A 123 -4.35 -6.15 -18.11
CA VAL A 123 -3.37 -5.17 -18.63
C VAL A 123 -4.03 -4.00 -19.37
N ARG A 124 -5.05 -4.27 -20.20
CA ARG A 124 -5.76 -3.22 -20.95
C ARG A 124 -6.58 -2.32 -20.01
N ALA A 125 -7.32 -2.91 -19.08
CA ALA A 125 -8.04 -2.15 -18.07
C ALA A 125 -7.08 -1.31 -17.20
N MET A 126 -5.95 -1.88 -16.77
CA MET A 126 -4.93 -1.14 -16.02
C MET A 126 -4.42 0.08 -16.80
N LYS A 127 -4.09 -0.10 -18.08
CA LYS A 127 -3.62 0.99 -18.93
C LYS A 127 -4.65 2.12 -19.06
N LEU A 128 -5.92 1.78 -19.26
CA LEU A 128 -7.00 2.77 -19.36
C LEU A 128 -7.23 3.51 -18.04
N LEU A 129 -7.23 2.79 -16.92
CA LEU A 129 -7.38 3.39 -15.59
C LEU A 129 -6.23 4.37 -15.29
N LEU A 130 -4.98 3.98 -15.58
CA LEU A 130 -3.82 4.86 -15.41
C LEU A 130 -3.88 6.10 -16.33
N GLN A 131 -4.32 5.93 -17.59
CA GLN A 131 -4.52 7.04 -18.51
C GLN A 131 -5.62 8.01 -18.05
N ALA A 132 -6.64 7.50 -17.34
CA ALA A 132 -7.69 8.31 -16.76
C ALA A 132 -7.32 8.93 -15.39
N GLY A 133 -6.08 8.80 -14.94
CA GLY A 133 -5.60 9.41 -13.71
C GLY A 133 -5.83 8.58 -12.44
N ALA A 134 -5.97 7.25 -12.56
CA ALA A 134 -5.93 6.37 -11.40
C ALA A 134 -4.60 6.51 -10.65
N ASP A 135 -4.66 6.68 -9.33
CA ASP A 135 -3.47 6.72 -8.48
C ASP A 135 -2.98 5.28 -8.21
N PRO A 136 -1.77 4.92 -8.67
CA PRO A 136 -1.20 3.59 -8.45
C PRO A 136 -0.72 3.36 -7.01
N ASN A 137 -0.81 4.37 -6.14
CA ASN A 137 -0.28 4.32 -4.77
C ASN A 137 -1.35 4.12 -3.70
N VAL A 138 -2.62 3.99 -4.07
CA VAL A 138 -3.71 3.72 -3.14
C VAL A 138 -3.48 2.39 -2.42
N ARG A 139 -3.80 2.33 -1.13
CA ARG A 139 -3.64 1.14 -0.28
C ARG A 139 -4.99 0.47 -0.05
N ASP A 140 -5.04 -0.85 -0.20
CA ASP A 140 -6.23 -1.66 0.12
C ASP A 140 -6.48 -1.66 1.64
N GLU A 141 -7.70 -1.34 2.07
CA GLU A 141 -8.11 -1.37 3.47
C GLU A 141 -8.63 -2.75 3.92
N TYR A 142 -8.70 -3.71 2.99
CA TYR A 142 -9.19 -5.06 3.24
C TYR A 142 -8.23 -5.83 4.15
N SER A 143 -8.70 -6.15 5.35
CA SER A 143 -7.93 -6.90 6.35
C SER A 143 -8.27 -8.39 6.34
N THR A 144 -8.80 -8.93 7.44
CA THR A 144 -9.41 -10.27 7.47
C THR A 144 -10.91 -10.17 7.31
N PRO A 145 -11.61 -11.21 6.81
CA PRO A 145 -13.06 -11.18 6.66
C PRO A 145 -13.79 -10.77 7.94
N PHE A 146 -13.37 -11.31 9.09
CA PHE A 146 -13.95 -10.98 10.39
C PHE A 146 -13.76 -9.52 10.78
N LYS A 147 -12.55 -8.97 10.63
CA LYS A 147 -12.24 -7.58 10.99
C LYS A 147 -12.92 -6.61 10.04
N THR A 148 -12.91 -6.89 8.74
CA THR A 148 -13.60 -6.09 7.73
C THR A 148 -15.12 -6.12 7.94
N ALA A 149 -15.70 -7.29 8.23
CA ALA A 149 -17.12 -7.42 8.58
C ALA A 149 -17.50 -6.58 9.81
N GLY A 150 -16.68 -6.62 10.87
CA GLY A 150 -16.89 -5.78 12.05
C GLY A 150 -16.80 -4.28 11.75
N LYS A 151 -15.81 -3.85 10.95
CA LYS A 151 -15.64 -2.45 10.54
C LYS A 151 -16.81 -1.95 9.67
N ARG A 152 -17.27 -2.76 8.72
CA ARG A 152 -18.32 -2.41 7.76
C ARG A 152 -19.73 -2.75 8.24
N LYS A 153 -19.87 -3.38 9.42
CA LYS A 153 -21.14 -3.89 9.99
C LYS A 153 -21.87 -4.84 9.04
N MET A 154 -21.13 -5.71 8.35
CA MET A 154 -21.66 -6.71 7.42
C MET A 154 -21.51 -8.12 8.01
N ARG A 155 -22.22 -9.12 7.47
CA ARG A 155 -21.98 -10.52 7.85
C ARG A 155 -20.67 -10.98 7.22
N VAL A 156 -19.91 -11.81 7.95
CA VAL A 156 -18.62 -12.33 7.48
C VAL A 156 -18.75 -13.07 6.15
N MET A 157 -19.81 -13.85 5.97
CA MET A 157 -20.06 -14.58 4.73
C MET A 157 -20.30 -13.65 3.54
N ASP A 158 -20.99 -12.52 3.75
CA ASP A 158 -21.24 -11.55 2.68
C ASP A 158 -19.93 -10.90 2.22
N VAL A 159 -19.05 -10.53 3.17
CA VAL A 159 -17.73 -9.95 2.85
C VAL A 159 -16.87 -10.92 2.02
N ILE A 160 -16.89 -12.21 2.39
CA ILE A 160 -16.14 -13.25 1.66
C ILE A 160 -16.70 -13.42 0.24
N MET A 161 -18.02 -13.50 0.11
CA MET A 161 -18.69 -13.67 -1.18
C MET A 161 -18.42 -12.48 -2.11
N ILE A 162 -18.57 -11.25 -1.62
CA ILE A 162 -18.28 -10.02 -2.39
C ILE A 162 -16.80 -9.99 -2.83
N ARG A 163 -15.85 -10.34 -1.95
CA ARG A 163 -14.42 -10.37 -2.34
C ARG A 163 -14.14 -11.43 -3.42
N GLU A 164 -14.78 -12.59 -3.39
CA GLU A 164 -14.61 -13.61 -4.42
C GLU A 164 -15.25 -13.21 -5.75
N ASP A 165 -16.48 -12.70 -5.69
CA ASP A 165 -17.30 -12.40 -6.85
C ASP A 165 -16.90 -11.10 -7.55
N GLU A 166 -16.47 -10.07 -6.81
CA GLU A 166 -16.16 -8.76 -7.39
C GLU A 166 -14.65 -8.50 -7.50
N PHE A 167 -13.82 -9.04 -6.60
CA PHE A 167 -12.37 -8.82 -6.63
C PHE A 167 -11.64 -9.96 -7.36
N SER A 168 -11.53 -11.13 -6.74
CA SER A 168 -10.91 -12.30 -7.37
C SER A 168 -11.14 -13.57 -6.53
N HIS A 169 -11.48 -14.66 -7.21
CA HIS A 169 -11.61 -15.99 -6.61
C HIS A 169 -10.26 -16.66 -6.32
N ARG A 170 -9.14 -16.09 -6.79
CA ARG A 170 -7.78 -16.66 -6.64
C ARG A 170 -7.15 -16.36 -5.28
N LEU A 171 -7.71 -15.42 -4.53
CA LEU A 171 -7.16 -14.99 -3.25
C LEU A 171 -7.53 -15.94 -2.11
N ASN A 172 -6.62 -16.04 -1.14
CA ASN A 172 -6.94 -16.72 0.11
C ASN A 172 -7.90 -15.86 0.94
N LYS A 173 -9.11 -16.38 1.14
CA LYS A 173 -10.20 -15.76 1.91
C LYS A 173 -9.75 -15.26 3.30
N ASN A 174 -8.82 -15.98 3.95
CA ASN A 174 -8.39 -15.70 5.31
C ASN A 174 -7.08 -14.89 5.41
N ALA A 175 -6.48 -14.50 4.30
CA ALA A 175 -5.26 -13.70 4.32
C ALA A 175 -5.56 -12.22 4.62
N ASN A 176 -4.56 -11.54 5.18
CA ASN A 176 -4.59 -10.10 5.39
C ASN A 176 -3.98 -9.41 4.17
N PHE A 177 -4.69 -8.45 3.59
CA PHE A 177 -4.19 -7.66 2.46
C PHE A 177 -4.15 -6.15 2.79
N CYS A 178 -4.25 -5.80 4.06
CA CYS A 178 -4.29 -4.41 4.48
C CYS A 178 -2.96 -3.73 4.13
N GLY A 179 -3.04 -2.58 3.48
CA GLY A 179 -1.88 -1.83 3.04
C GLY A 179 -1.33 -2.26 1.67
N PHE A 180 -1.89 -3.27 1.00
CA PHE A 180 -1.45 -3.69 -0.33
C PHE A 180 -1.73 -2.60 -1.35
N THR A 181 -0.79 -2.35 -2.24
CA THR A 181 -0.97 -1.43 -3.38
C THR A 181 -1.21 -2.24 -4.66
N PRO A 182 -1.68 -1.64 -5.77
CA PRO A 182 -1.79 -2.34 -7.06
C PRO A 182 -0.50 -3.03 -7.48
N LEU A 183 0.67 -2.45 -7.15
CA LEU A 183 1.98 -3.04 -7.42
C LEU A 183 2.23 -4.33 -6.62
N HIS A 184 1.75 -4.41 -5.37
CA HIS A 184 1.82 -5.64 -4.57
C HIS A 184 0.97 -6.77 -5.19
N TYR A 185 -0.22 -6.45 -5.72
CA TYR A 185 -1.06 -7.44 -6.40
C TYR A 185 -0.46 -7.92 -7.72
N ALA A 186 0.03 -7.00 -8.56
CA ALA A 186 0.70 -7.37 -9.81
C ALA A 186 1.93 -8.26 -9.55
N SER A 187 2.64 -7.96 -8.46
CA SER A 187 3.78 -8.76 -7.98
C SER A 187 3.37 -10.15 -7.48
N LEU A 188 2.25 -10.25 -6.75
CA LEU A 188 1.71 -11.53 -6.26
C LEU A 188 1.32 -12.49 -7.39
N ILE A 189 0.89 -11.95 -8.54
CA ILE A 189 0.52 -12.72 -9.74
C ILE A 189 1.71 -13.01 -10.64
N ASP A 190 2.84 -12.35 -10.39
CA ASP A 190 4.02 -12.40 -11.22
C ASP A 190 3.76 -11.90 -12.67
N SER A 191 2.92 -10.86 -12.83
CA SER A 191 2.67 -10.21 -14.12
C SER A 191 3.75 -9.17 -14.46
N TYR A 192 4.61 -9.49 -15.43
CA TYR A 192 5.65 -8.57 -15.89
C TYR A 192 5.07 -7.30 -16.53
N GLU A 193 4.08 -7.45 -17.41
CA GLU A 193 3.45 -6.32 -18.11
C GLU A 193 2.68 -5.42 -17.13
N GLY A 194 1.93 -6.01 -16.19
CA GLY A 194 1.21 -5.26 -15.17
C GLY A 194 2.15 -4.46 -14.27
N VAL A 195 3.25 -5.06 -13.81
CA VAL A 195 4.27 -4.37 -13.00
C VAL A 195 4.89 -3.23 -13.80
N LYS A 196 5.29 -3.46 -15.06
CA LYS A 196 5.87 -2.42 -15.89
C LYS A 196 4.92 -1.24 -16.08
N LEU A 197 3.65 -1.49 -16.41
CA LEU A 197 2.65 -0.44 -16.57
C LEU A 197 2.43 0.38 -15.29
N LEU A 198 2.40 -0.26 -14.13
CA LEU A 198 2.23 0.44 -12.86
C LEU A 198 3.44 1.33 -12.54
N LEU A 199 4.65 0.84 -12.78
CA LEU A 199 5.88 1.60 -12.58
C LEU A 199 5.96 2.79 -13.55
N ASP A 200 5.63 2.58 -14.83
CA ASP A 200 5.51 3.64 -15.84
C ASP A 200 4.41 4.67 -15.46
N GLY A 201 3.34 4.20 -14.80
CA GLY A 201 2.26 5.01 -14.24
C GLY A 201 2.60 5.77 -12.97
N GLY A 202 3.82 5.66 -12.44
CA GLY A 202 4.28 6.38 -11.25
C GLY A 202 4.02 5.67 -9.92
N ALA A 203 3.91 4.34 -9.92
CA ALA A 203 3.84 3.55 -8.70
C ALA A 203 5.13 3.69 -7.87
N ASP A 204 4.98 3.96 -6.57
CA ASP A 204 6.06 3.97 -5.61
C ASP A 204 6.39 2.54 -5.16
N ALA A 205 7.50 2.03 -5.66
CA ALA A 205 8.01 0.70 -5.34
C ALA A 205 8.58 0.57 -3.91
N THR A 206 8.75 1.69 -3.18
CA THR A 206 9.30 1.71 -1.82
C THR A 206 8.25 1.52 -0.74
N MET A 207 6.96 1.64 -1.09
CA MET A 207 5.86 1.49 -0.15
C MET A 207 5.80 0.07 0.41
N LYS A 208 5.47 -0.02 1.69
CA LYS A 208 5.30 -1.26 2.44
C LYS A 208 3.83 -1.52 2.74
N ASP A 209 3.46 -2.79 2.73
CA ASP A 209 2.18 -3.22 3.27
C ASP A 209 2.16 -3.08 4.81
N ASP A 210 1.02 -3.36 5.45
CA ASP A 210 0.92 -3.30 6.92
C ASP A 210 1.73 -4.41 7.61
N SER A 211 2.17 -5.43 6.87
CA SER A 211 3.09 -6.47 7.35
C SER A 211 4.57 -6.02 7.30
N GLY A 212 4.86 -4.89 6.65
CA GLY A 212 6.21 -4.33 6.49
C GLY A 212 6.99 -4.84 5.27
N HIS A 213 6.37 -5.63 4.40
CA HIS A 213 6.99 -6.18 3.19
C HIS A 213 6.80 -5.24 2.00
N THR A 214 7.78 -5.25 1.10
CA THR A 214 7.71 -4.53 -0.19
C THR A 214 7.26 -5.43 -1.34
N ALA A 215 6.81 -4.85 -2.44
CA ALA A 215 6.20 -5.58 -3.55
C ALA A 215 7.09 -6.68 -4.18
N ASP A 216 8.41 -6.47 -4.25
CA ASP A 216 9.38 -7.45 -4.78
C ASP A 216 9.46 -8.75 -3.94
N GLU A 217 9.13 -8.70 -2.65
CA GLU A 217 9.15 -9.87 -1.77
C GLU A 217 8.02 -10.87 -2.11
N TYR A 218 6.95 -10.41 -2.74
CA TYR A 218 5.82 -11.24 -3.15
C TYR A 218 6.06 -11.97 -4.47
N THR A 219 6.94 -11.45 -5.32
CA THR A 219 7.28 -12.05 -6.62
C THR A 219 8.16 -13.30 -6.48
N GLU A 220 8.04 -14.25 -7.39
CA GLU A 220 9.04 -15.32 -7.56
C GLU A 220 10.05 -14.98 -8.64
N ASN A 221 9.56 -14.36 -9.72
CA ASN A 221 10.33 -14.08 -10.91
C ASN A 221 11.48 -13.11 -10.66
N GLU A 222 12.70 -13.56 -10.95
CA GLU A 222 13.90 -12.73 -10.79
C GLU A 222 13.91 -11.50 -11.69
N THR A 223 13.32 -11.60 -12.89
CA THR A 223 13.21 -10.49 -13.84
C THR A 223 12.37 -9.35 -13.28
N ILE A 224 11.22 -9.67 -12.68
CA ILE A 224 10.33 -8.71 -12.03
C ILE A 224 11.00 -8.12 -10.79
N LYS A 225 11.67 -8.95 -9.97
CA LYS A 225 12.47 -8.46 -8.82
C LYS A 225 13.50 -7.42 -9.23
N LYS A 226 14.27 -7.71 -10.28
CA LYS A 226 15.28 -6.78 -10.81
C LYS A 226 14.64 -5.48 -11.29
N LEU A 227 13.52 -5.56 -12.00
CA LEU A 227 12.77 -4.41 -12.48
C LEU A 227 12.28 -3.51 -11.33
N ILE A 228 11.67 -4.11 -10.30
CA ILE A 228 11.19 -3.37 -9.13
C ILE A 228 12.35 -2.74 -8.37
N LYS A 229 13.46 -3.47 -8.17
CA LYS A 229 14.66 -2.93 -7.50
C LYS A 229 15.29 -1.74 -8.23
N ALA A 230 15.45 -1.84 -9.55
CA ALA A 230 15.93 -0.72 -10.36
C ALA A 230 15.02 0.51 -10.22
N ASN A 231 13.69 0.31 -10.29
CA ASN A 231 12.73 1.40 -10.10
C ASN A 231 12.74 1.97 -8.67
N LYS A 232 12.98 1.15 -7.63
CA LYS A 232 13.15 1.63 -6.24
C LYS A 232 14.31 2.62 -6.16
N GLU A 233 15.46 2.27 -6.74
CA GLU A 233 16.66 3.12 -6.74
C GLU A 233 16.41 4.43 -7.49
N GLU A 234 15.85 4.36 -8.70
CA GLU A 234 15.49 5.55 -9.49
C GLU A 234 14.49 6.44 -8.77
N PHE A 235 13.49 5.85 -8.12
CA PHE A 235 12.48 6.60 -7.36
C PHE A 235 13.10 7.36 -6.18
N ILE A 236 13.97 6.70 -5.41
CA ILE A 236 14.70 7.33 -4.30
C ILE A 236 15.57 8.47 -4.84
N GLU A 237 16.28 8.27 -5.94
CA GLU A 237 17.12 9.31 -6.54
C GLU A 237 16.29 10.50 -7.03
N ARG A 238 15.16 10.25 -7.71
CA ARG A 238 14.22 11.29 -8.16
C ARG A 238 13.65 12.07 -6.99
N LYS A 239 13.29 11.40 -5.89
CA LYS A 239 12.82 12.03 -4.65
C LYS A 239 13.92 12.90 -4.04
N ARG A 240 15.14 12.38 -3.90
CA ARG A 240 16.32 13.13 -3.41
C ARG A 240 16.61 14.38 -4.27
N LYS A 241 16.55 14.26 -5.59
CA LYS A 241 16.74 15.39 -6.52
C LYS A 241 15.67 16.47 -6.33
N ARG A 242 14.39 16.09 -6.26
CA ARG A 242 13.27 17.01 -6.02
C ARG A 242 13.41 17.73 -4.68
N GLU A 243 13.76 17.00 -3.62
CA GLU A 243 13.99 17.61 -2.32
C GLU A 243 15.21 18.54 -2.33
N ALA A 244 16.30 18.19 -3.02
CA ALA A 244 17.46 19.05 -3.18
C ALA A 244 17.13 20.34 -3.95
N GLU A 245 16.31 20.25 -5.00
CA GLU A 245 15.80 21.41 -5.73
C GLU A 245 14.89 22.29 -4.86
N GLU A 246 14.00 21.70 -4.07
CA GLU A 246 13.15 22.43 -3.11
C GLU A 246 14.03 23.14 -2.06
N ARG A 247 15.08 22.47 -1.57
CA ARG A 247 16.05 23.05 -0.64
C ARG A 247 16.82 24.23 -1.27
N LYS A 248 17.15 24.17 -2.56
CA LYS A 248 17.76 25.30 -3.31
C LYS A 248 16.79 26.47 -3.49
N LYS A 249 15.54 26.19 -3.86
CA LYS A 249 14.52 27.22 -4.14
C LYS A 249 14.05 27.94 -2.87
N TYR A 250 13.86 27.17 -1.79
CA TYR A 250 13.39 27.65 -0.49
C TYR A 250 14.38 27.28 0.61
N PRO A 251 15.54 27.95 0.68
CA PRO A 251 16.54 27.69 1.71
C PRO A 251 15.96 27.89 3.11
N LEU A 252 16.45 27.10 4.07
CA LEU A 252 16.03 27.14 5.48
C LEU A 252 16.02 28.57 6.06
N GLU A 253 17.01 29.38 5.68
CA GLU A 253 17.12 30.79 6.08
C GLU A 253 15.87 31.59 5.78
N ARG A 254 15.31 31.46 4.56
CA ARG A 254 14.09 32.18 4.17
C ARG A 254 12.90 31.74 5.01
N ARG A 255 12.75 30.42 5.24
CA ARG A 255 11.66 29.85 6.06
C ARG A 255 11.71 30.34 7.51
N ILE A 256 12.90 30.46 8.08
CA ILE A 256 13.06 30.95 9.47
C ILE A 256 12.88 32.47 9.54
N LYS A 257 13.37 33.23 8.54
CA LYS A 257 13.18 34.69 8.47
C LYS A 257 11.71 35.10 8.37
N GLU A 258 10.85 34.27 7.76
CA GLU A 258 9.41 34.51 7.75
C GLU A 258 8.76 34.40 9.14
N ALA A 259 9.34 33.58 10.03
CA ALA A 259 8.78 33.32 11.36
C ALA A 259 9.41 34.18 12.47
N ILE A 260 10.65 34.66 12.29
CA ILE A 260 11.40 35.37 13.34
C ILE A 260 11.98 36.66 12.76
N ILE A 261 11.62 37.77 13.39
CA ILE A 261 12.06 39.11 13.01
C ILE A 261 13.31 39.48 13.84
N GLY A 262 14.37 39.95 13.19
CA GLY A 262 15.52 40.60 13.83
C GLY A 262 16.70 39.72 14.27
N GLN A 263 16.60 38.39 14.27
CA GLN A 263 17.69 37.48 14.70
C GLN A 263 18.59 36.96 13.56
N GLU A 264 18.96 37.79 12.58
CA GLU A 264 19.60 37.32 11.33
C GLU A 264 20.92 36.56 11.54
N GLY A 265 21.74 36.98 12.50
CA GLY A 265 23.02 36.31 12.81
C GLY A 265 22.82 34.89 13.32
N ALA A 266 21.89 34.69 14.26
CA ALA A 266 21.56 33.36 14.79
C ALA A 266 20.99 32.44 13.71
N ILE A 267 20.11 32.98 12.84
CA ILE A 267 19.52 32.23 11.72
C ILE A 267 20.62 31.75 10.77
N THR A 268 21.57 32.62 10.43
CA THR A 268 22.66 32.32 9.48
C THR A 268 23.65 31.29 10.04
N ILE A 269 23.95 31.34 11.33
CA ILE A 269 24.81 30.34 12.00
C ILE A 269 24.14 28.97 11.99
N VAL A 270 22.87 28.91 12.38
CA VAL A 270 22.12 27.65 12.42
C VAL A 270 21.95 27.07 11.02
N SER A 271 21.59 27.90 10.03
CA SER A 271 21.43 27.45 8.64
C SER A 271 22.73 26.95 8.03
N SER A 272 23.84 27.64 8.26
CA SER A 272 25.15 27.22 7.75
C SER A 272 25.63 25.92 8.40
N ALA A 273 25.42 25.74 9.70
CA ALA A 273 25.70 24.49 10.41
C ALA A 273 24.88 23.31 9.84
N ILE A 274 23.58 23.52 9.59
CA ILE A 274 22.71 22.50 8.98
C ILE A 274 23.15 22.16 7.57
N ARG A 275 23.46 23.16 6.73
CA ARG A 275 23.96 22.94 5.36
C ARG A 275 25.25 22.13 5.33
N ARG A 276 26.18 22.38 6.27
CA ARG A 276 27.43 21.59 6.39
C ARG A 276 27.13 20.13 6.71
N ARG A 277 26.22 19.89 7.67
CA ARG A 277 25.77 18.54 8.00
C ARG A 277 25.12 17.84 6.80
N GLU A 278 24.22 18.51 6.09
CA GLU A 278 23.55 17.95 4.90
C GLU A 278 24.53 17.59 3.78
N ASN A 279 25.63 18.35 3.64
CA ASN A 279 26.70 18.07 2.68
C ASN A 279 27.66 16.95 3.13
N GLY A 280 27.41 16.31 4.28
CA GLY A 280 28.24 15.24 4.83
C GLY A 280 29.50 15.72 5.54
N TRP A 281 29.60 17.01 5.87
CA TRP A 281 30.72 17.55 6.66
C TRP A 281 30.42 17.44 8.16
N TYR A 282 30.22 16.21 8.63
CA TYR A 282 30.05 15.91 10.05
C TYR A 282 30.55 14.49 10.37
N ASP A 283 31.04 14.29 11.60
CA ASP A 283 31.43 12.98 12.11
C ASP A 283 30.26 12.32 12.83
N GLU A 284 30.02 11.02 12.59
CA GLU A 284 28.96 10.26 13.27
C GLU A 284 29.19 10.16 14.79
N ASP A 285 30.45 10.21 15.25
CA ASP A 285 30.81 10.15 16.67
C ASP A 285 30.49 11.46 17.43
N HIS A 286 30.27 12.57 16.72
CA HIS A 286 30.08 13.90 17.30
C HIS A 286 28.79 14.54 16.80
N PRO A 287 27.64 14.33 17.48
CA PRO A 287 26.36 14.84 17.01
C PRO A 287 26.32 16.37 17.01
N LEU A 288 25.67 16.95 15.99
CA LEU A 288 25.41 18.38 15.94
C LEU A 288 24.39 18.77 17.03
N VAL A 289 24.85 19.44 18.07
CA VAL A 289 24.02 19.94 19.18
C VAL A 289 23.84 21.45 19.06
N PHE A 290 22.58 21.91 19.06
CA PHE A 290 22.26 23.33 19.14
C PHE A 290 21.92 23.73 20.58
N LEU A 291 22.63 24.72 21.11
CA LEU A 291 22.32 25.33 22.40
C LEU A 291 21.83 26.77 22.18
N PHE A 292 20.56 27.03 22.47
CA PHE A 292 19.94 28.35 22.30
C PHE A 292 19.98 29.14 23.62
N LEU A 293 20.88 30.13 23.71
CA LEU A 293 21.04 31.01 24.87
C LEU A 293 20.53 32.43 24.59
N GLY A 294 20.15 33.18 25.65
CA GLY A 294 19.74 34.59 25.54
C GLY A 294 18.74 35.02 26.63
N SER A 295 18.25 36.26 26.60
CA SER A 295 17.19 36.73 27.51
C SER A 295 15.81 36.18 27.14
N SER A 296 14.84 36.30 28.06
CA SER A 296 13.46 35.85 27.81
C SER A 296 12.79 36.71 26.73
N GLY A 297 11.98 36.10 25.86
CA GLY A 297 11.17 36.81 24.86
C GLY A 297 11.82 37.07 23.49
N ILE A 298 13.12 36.78 23.28
CA ILE A 298 13.78 37.03 21.98
C ILE A 298 13.39 36.01 20.88
N GLY A 299 12.51 35.02 21.15
CA GLY A 299 12.10 34.04 20.13
C GLY A 299 13.00 32.79 19.99
N LYS A 300 13.86 32.50 20.98
CA LYS A 300 14.72 31.29 21.00
C LYS A 300 13.93 29.98 20.82
N THR A 301 12.78 29.89 21.48
CA THR A 301 11.90 28.72 21.43
C THR A 301 11.27 28.53 20.05
N GLU A 302 10.95 29.62 19.36
CA GLU A 302 10.43 29.59 18.00
C GLU A 302 11.51 29.18 17.00
N LEU A 303 12.74 29.69 17.15
CA LEU A 303 13.87 29.28 16.33
C LEU A 303 14.13 27.79 16.45
N ALA A 304 14.19 27.28 17.69
CA ALA A 304 14.34 25.86 17.96
C ALA A 304 13.21 25.02 17.34
N LYS A 305 11.95 25.47 17.46
CA LYS A 305 10.79 24.79 16.86
C LYS A 305 10.88 24.73 15.34
N GLN A 306 11.24 25.82 14.67
CA GLN A 306 11.35 25.84 13.20
C GLN A 306 12.48 24.95 12.70
N VAL A 307 13.62 24.96 13.40
CA VAL A 307 14.78 24.10 13.11
C VAL A 307 14.42 22.63 13.32
N ALA A 308 13.78 22.28 14.44
CA ALA A 308 13.32 20.92 14.72
C ALA A 308 12.30 20.45 13.68
N LYS A 309 11.33 21.30 13.33
CA LYS A 309 10.32 21.01 12.29
C LYS A 309 10.97 20.75 10.93
N TYR A 310 12.04 21.47 10.59
CA TYR A 310 12.80 21.23 9.37
C TYR A 310 13.57 19.91 9.40
N LEU A 311 14.31 19.64 10.48
CA LEU A 311 15.12 18.41 10.62
C LEU A 311 14.28 17.14 10.74
N HIS A 312 13.06 17.23 11.27
CA HIS A 312 12.17 16.10 11.53
C HIS A 312 10.92 16.05 10.63
N LYS A 313 10.95 16.67 9.44
CA LYS A 313 9.82 16.71 8.49
C LYS A 313 9.19 15.34 8.21
N ASP A 314 9.98 14.26 8.26
CA ASP A 314 9.56 12.89 7.95
C ASP A 314 9.07 12.09 9.17
N ASN A 315 9.32 12.58 10.40
CA ASN A 315 8.92 11.91 11.65
C ASN A 315 7.59 12.46 12.17
N LYS A 316 6.49 12.22 11.47
CA LYS A 316 5.14 12.57 11.97
C LYS A 316 4.71 11.78 13.23
N GLU A 317 5.52 10.83 13.72
CA GLU A 317 5.20 10.01 14.89
C GLU A 317 5.76 10.51 16.24
N VAL A 318 6.63 11.53 16.29
CA VAL A 318 7.29 11.96 17.55
C VAL A 318 6.71 13.27 18.12
N GLY A 319 5.48 13.62 17.76
CA GLY A 319 4.79 14.81 18.28
C GLY A 319 4.47 14.80 19.78
N GLY A 320 4.82 13.73 20.52
CA GLY A 320 4.49 13.56 21.95
C GLY A 320 5.64 13.72 22.95
N ALA A 321 6.91 13.84 22.51
CA ALA A 321 8.04 13.75 23.43
C ALA A 321 9.11 14.84 23.20
N LEU A 322 8.71 16.11 23.30
CA LEU A 322 9.66 17.18 23.57
C LEU A 322 9.64 17.45 25.09
N HIS A 323 10.49 16.72 25.81
CA HIS A 323 10.81 17.06 27.20
C HIS A 323 11.43 18.47 27.21
N HIS A 324 10.65 19.44 27.66
CA HIS A 324 11.16 20.70 28.17
C HIS A 324 12.02 20.39 29.42
N VAL A 325 13.33 20.23 29.23
CA VAL A 325 14.28 20.37 30.33
C VAL A 325 14.68 21.84 30.38
N THR A 326 13.86 22.62 31.08
CA THR A 326 14.30 23.88 31.68
C THR A 326 14.95 23.52 33.02
N ARG A 327 16.26 23.74 33.13
CA ARG A 327 16.89 24.15 34.38
C ARG A 327 17.54 25.50 34.12
#